data_AF-A0A1Y1LWL8-F1
#
_entry.id   AF-A0A1Y1LWL8-F1
#
_cell.length_a   1.000
_cell.length_b   1.000
_cell.length_c   1.000
_cell.angle_alpha   90.00
_cell.angle_beta   90.00
_cell.angle_gamma   90.00
#
_symmetry.space_group_name_H-M   'P 1'
#
loop_
_entity.id
_entity.type
_entity.pdbx_description
1 polymer ?
#
loop_
_entity_poly.entity_id
_entity_poly.type
_entity_poly.pdbx_seq_one_letter_code
_entity_poly.pdbx_strand_id
1 'polypeptide(L)'
;EFRGSAGKRGLPPFSERFISHRYHQVKMLEPIFQEWFQSEYQVLKTIQVGPSRWRAWNQSRDLAMDAFSQVQHYFSHASADTPLHLAHMLVTPLEFIERQSGYKNYCPCCLYFDNCLIDGGSPPDRTRLLQFREYFYFICSSHTEHFLGDPLRFISPYNPRQLPDQVPVRPAHIPQGNPYSEGNCIVCYTQNLPRHVIHPGSRLLTVVYREKIYRFDTEPCLQTFMREPHLFFSKVINYDDPLPALRPQDL
;
A
#
# COMPACT_ATOMS: atom_id res chain seq x y z
N GLU A 1 33.20 40.96 -4.50
CA GLU A 1 32.25 42.04 -4.16
C GLU A 1 30.96 41.88 -4.96
N PHE A 2 29.93 41.25 -4.38
CA PHE A 2 28.59 41.25 -4.96
C PHE A 2 27.92 42.58 -4.61
N ARG A 3 27.90 43.54 -5.54
CA ARG A 3 27.08 44.75 -5.40
C ARG A 3 25.62 44.40 -5.66
N GLY A 4 24.89 44.08 -4.60
CA GLY A 4 23.44 44.01 -4.63
C GLY A 4 22.86 45.39 -4.94
N SER A 5 22.11 45.51 -6.03
CA SER A 5 21.26 46.67 -6.24
C SER A 5 20.15 46.61 -5.21
N ALA A 6 20.22 47.52 -4.23
CA ALA A 6 19.15 47.74 -3.29
C ALA A 6 17.96 48.33 -4.07
N GLY A 7 17.02 47.47 -4.48
CA GLY A 7 15.67 47.90 -4.80
C GLY A 7 15.09 48.72 -3.64
N LYS A 8 14.19 49.66 -3.94
CA LYS A 8 13.45 50.43 -2.94
C LYS A 8 12.99 49.49 -1.82
N ARG A 9 13.42 49.77 -0.59
CA ARG A 9 13.34 48.90 0.59
C ARG A 9 12.08 48.03 0.59
N GLY A 10 12.26 46.72 0.45
CA GLY A 10 11.21 45.72 0.66
C GLY A 10 10.57 45.14 -0.61
N LEU A 11 10.80 45.69 -1.80
CA LEU A 11 10.30 45.10 -3.05
C LEU A 11 11.38 44.26 -3.74
N PRO A 12 11.06 43.05 -4.23
CA PRO A 12 12.00 42.24 -5.01
C PRO A 12 12.51 43.05 -6.22
N PRO A 13 13.76 42.84 -6.67
CA PRO A 13 14.36 43.58 -7.80
C PRO A 13 13.74 43.23 -9.17
N PHE A 14 12.62 42.50 -9.19
CA PHE A 14 11.99 41.98 -10.39
C PHE A 14 10.64 42.64 -10.62
N SER A 15 10.27 42.83 -11.89
CA SER A 15 8.97 43.38 -12.24
C SER A 15 7.84 42.42 -11.87
N GLU A 16 6.67 42.95 -11.52
CA GLU A 16 5.49 42.15 -11.21
C GLU A 16 5.13 41.19 -12.35
N ARG A 17 5.20 41.66 -13.61
CA ARG A 17 4.98 40.82 -14.79
C ARG A 17 5.92 39.61 -14.84
N PHE A 18 7.19 39.82 -14.51
CA PHE A 18 8.17 38.73 -14.45
C PHE A 18 7.84 37.73 -13.35
N ILE A 19 7.52 38.22 -12.14
CA ILE A 19 7.17 37.35 -10.99
C ILE A 19 5.90 36.54 -11.31
N SER A 20 4.85 37.19 -11.80
CA SER A 20 3.59 36.52 -12.15
C SER A 20 3.79 35.47 -13.25
N HIS A 21 4.60 35.77 -14.28
CA HIS A 21 4.94 34.79 -15.31
C HIS A 21 5.64 33.56 -14.73
N ARG A 22 6.65 33.76 -13.85
CA ARG A 22 7.37 32.65 -13.20
C ARG A 22 6.46 31.84 -12.26
N TYR A 23 5.58 32.51 -11.52
CA TYR A 23 4.60 31.85 -10.67
C TYR A 23 3.65 30.96 -11.49
N HIS A 24 3.13 31.44 -12.62
CA HIS A 24 2.29 30.65 -13.51
C HIS A 24 3.04 29.42 -14.06
N GLN A 25 4.29 29.57 -14.49
CA GLN A 25 5.11 28.44 -14.94
C GLN A 25 5.27 27.38 -13.84
N VAL A 26 5.59 27.80 -12.61
CA VAL A 26 5.72 26.87 -11.47
C VAL A 26 4.39 26.18 -11.19
N LYS A 27 3.27 26.91 -11.19
CA LYS A 27 1.95 26.33 -10.92
C LYS A 27 1.50 25.32 -11.98
N MET A 28 1.95 25.47 -13.22
CA MET A 28 1.71 24.47 -14.26
C MET A 28 2.56 23.20 -14.08
N LEU A 29 3.82 23.35 -13.65
CA LEU A 29 4.77 22.23 -13.53
C LEU A 29 4.68 21.49 -12.20
N GLU A 30 4.27 22.16 -11.13
CA GLU A 30 4.13 21.63 -9.77
C GLU A 30 3.35 20.30 -9.72
N PRO A 31 2.13 20.18 -10.28
CA PRO A 31 1.38 18.93 -10.19
C PRO A 31 2.06 17.79 -10.93
N ILE A 32 2.64 18.06 -12.11
CA ILE A 32 3.35 17.07 -12.94
C ILE A 32 4.56 16.52 -12.17
N PHE A 33 5.35 17.42 -11.56
CA PHE A 33 6.50 17.02 -10.77
C PHE A 33 6.08 16.25 -9.52
N GLN A 34 5.04 16.69 -8.79
CA GLN A 34 4.58 16.01 -7.58
C GLN A 34 4.06 14.61 -7.87
N GLU A 35 3.30 14.45 -8.96
CA GLU A 35 2.80 13.15 -9.39
C GLU A 35 3.95 12.19 -9.72
N TRP A 36 4.89 12.63 -10.57
CA TRP A 36 6.08 11.84 -10.92
C TRP A 36 6.96 11.53 -9.70
N PHE A 37 7.26 12.52 -8.87
CA PHE A 37 8.15 12.33 -7.72
C PHE A 37 7.51 11.41 -6.67
N GLN A 38 6.19 11.51 -6.48
CA GLN A 38 5.45 10.62 -5.60
C GLN A 38 5.32 9.21 -6.19
N SER A 39 5.18 9.06 -7.51
CA SER A 39 5.15 7.74 -8.15
C SER A 39 6.49 7.02 -8.07
N GLU A 40 7.60 7.76 -8.11
CA GLU A 40 8.96 7.22 -8.04
C GLU A 40 9.45 6.98 -6.61
N TYR A 41 9.39 8.00 -5.75
CA TYR A 41 10.12 7.96 -4.48
C TYR A 41 9.24 7.90 -3.23
N GLN A 42 7.98 8.36 -3.32
CA GLN A 42 7.02 8.41 -2.20
C GLN A 42 7.48 9.19 -0.94
N VAL A 43 8.52 10.02 -1.04
CA VAL A 43 9.07 10.78 0.10
C VAL A 43 8.62 12.24 0.16
N LEU A 44 7.73 12.70 -0.72
CA LEU A 44 7.32 14.10 -0.76
C LEU A 44 6.63 14.50 0.55
N LYS A 45 7.04 15.64 1.13
CA LYS A 45 6.44 16.20 2.35
C LYS A 45 5.96 17.62 2.08
N THR A 46 4.77 17.94 2.60
CA THR A 46 4.18 19.28 2.54
C THR A 46 4.42 20.00 3.86
N ILE A 47 4.94 21.23 3.80
CA ILE A 47 5.09 22.11 4.95
C ILE A 47 4.02 23.21 4.90
N GLN A 48 3.47 23.57 6.06
CA GLN A 48 2.51 24.67 6.15
C GLN A 48 3.24 25.99 6.28
N VAL A 49 3.05 26.87 5.29
CA VAL A 49 3.63 28.22 5.26
C VAL A 49 2.66 29.20 5.90
N GLY A 50 2.92 29.55 7.16
CA GLY A 50 2.22 30.61 7.87
C GLY A 50 2.96 31.95 7.81
N PRO A 51 2.51 32.98 8.56
CA PRO A 51 3.15 34.30 8.58
C PRO A 51 4.58 34.29 9.14
N SER A 52 4.92 33.30 9.97
CA SER A 52 6.27 33.15 10.53
C SER A 52 7.17 32.32 9.61
N ARG A 53 8.11 33.00 8.93
CA ARG A 53 9.18 32.34 8.17
C ARG A 53 10.03 31.40 9.03
N TRP A 54 10.22 31.74 10.32
CA TRP A 54 10.96 30.90 11.26
C TRP A 54 10.26 29.57 11.54
N ARG A 55 8.92 29.58 11.60
CA ARG A 55 8.12 28.35 11.77
C ARG A 55 8.23 27.44 10.55
N ALA A 56 8.22 28.01 9.34
CA ALA A 56 8.43 27.23 8.12
C ALA A 56 9.85 26.61 8.10
N TRP A 57 10.87 27.42 8.45
CA TRP A 57 12.25 26.94 8.56
C TRP A 57 12.41 25.78 9.54
N ASN A 58 11.87 25.90 10.76
CA ASN A 58 11.99 24.85 11.77
C ASN A 58 11.28 23.56 11.32
N GLN A 59 10.07 23.65 10.76
CA GLN A 59 9.38 22.48 10.20
C GLN A 59 10.22 21.78 9.11
N SER A 60 10.79 22.55 8.18
CA SER A 60 11.65 21.99 7.13
C SER A 60 12.90 21.35 7.69
N ARG A 61 13.54 21.99 8.67
CA ARG A 61 14.73 21.46 9.34
C ARG A 61 14.41 20.16 10.04
N ASP A 62 13.34 20.10 10.82
CA ASP A 62 13.00 18.93 11.62
C ASP A 62 12.68 17.73 10.71
N LEU A 63 11.89 17.93 9.64
CA LEU A 63 11.65 16.90 8.61
C LEU A 63 12.94 16.40 7.93
N ALA A 64 13.86 17.32 7.62
CA ALA A 64 15.14 16.95 7.01
C ALA A 64 16.00 16.15 7.99
N MET A 65 16.10 16.58 9.25
CA MET A 65 16.87 15.89 10.29
C MET A 65 16.32 14.49 10.57
N ASP A 66 14.99 14.32 10.60
CA ASP A 66 14.35 13.01 10.77
C ASP A 66 14.66 12.05 9.61
N ALA A 67 14.67 12.57 8.37
CA ALA A 67 15.08 11.78 7.21
C ALA A 67 16.58 11.42 7.27
N PHE A 68 17.44 12.39 7.59
CA PHE A 68 18.89 12.16 7.68
C PHE A 68 19.26 11.20 8.81
N SER A 69 18.57 11.23 9.95
CA SER A 69 18.84 10.30 11.04
C SER A 69 18.56 8.85 10.63
N GLN A 70 17.49 8.60 9.87
CA GLN A 70 17.19 7.27 9.33
C GLN A 70 18.19 6.83 8.27
N VAL A 71 18.61 7.74 7.37
CA VAL A 71 19.66 7.46 6.38
C VAL A 71 20.98 7.13 7.07
N GLN A 72 21.37 7.91 8.08
CA GLN A 72 22.58 7.65 8.87
C GLN A 72 22.49 6.31 9.62
N HIS A 73 21.33 6.00 10.22
CA HIS A 73 21.08 4.74 10.88
C HIS A 73 21.27 3.57 9.90
N TYR A 74 20.70 3.66 8.69
CA TYR A 74 20.88 2.66 7.65
C TYR A 74 22.35 2.43 7.33
N PHE A 75 23.12 3.49 6.98
CA PHE A 75 24.53 3.33 6.60
C PHE A 75 25.41 2.82 7.74
N SER A 76 25.07 3.15 8.98
CA SER A 76 25.81 2.67 10.16
C SER A 76 25.62 1.17 10.41
N HIS A 77 24.51 0.59 9.93
CA HIS A 77 24.12 -0.79 10.21
C HIS A 77 23.94 -1.65 8.96
N ALA A 78 24.20 -1.12 7.75
CA ALA A 78 23.95 -1.81 6.48
C ALA A 78 24.76 -3.12 6.31
N SER A 79 25.85 -3.27 7.07
CA SER A 79 26.66 -4.49 7.10
C SER A 79 26.24 -5.49 8.18
N ALA A 80 25.34 -5.11 9.08
CA ALA A 80 24.81 -5.98 10.11
C ALA A 80 23.68 -6.86 9.55
N ASP A 81 23.55 -8.08 10.08
CA ASP A 81 22.41 -8.97 9.78
C ASP A 81 21.18 -8.54 10.60
N THR A 82 20.82 -7.26 10.50
CA THR A 82 19.68 -6.65 11.20
C THR A 82 18.72 -6.03 10.19
N PRO A 83 17.40 -6.10 10.42
CA PRO A 83 16.44 -5.48 9.54
C PRO A 83 16.51 -3.94 9.64
N LEU A 84 16.40 -3.24 8.51
CA LEU A 84 16.58 -1.80 8.41
C LEU A 84 15.45 -1.13 7.63
N HIS A 85 15.01 0.04 8.09
CA HIS A 85 14.03 0.85 7.37
C HIS A 85 14.60 1.44 6.08
N LEU A 86 13.77 1.45 5.04
CA LEU A 86 14.09 2.05 3.74
C LEU A 86 13.23 3.29 3.41
N ALA A 87 12.39 3.76 4.32
CA ALA A 87 11.39 4.81 4.09
C ALA A 87 11.96 6.10 3.46
N HIS A 88 13.22 6.44 3.76
CA HIS A 88 13.91 7.64 3.24
C HIS A 88 15.08 7.31 2.30
N MET A 89 15.20 6.06 1.87
CA MET A 89 16.29 5.60 1.00
C MET A 89 16.00 5.78 -0.49
N LEU A 90 14.90 6.46 -0.85
CA LEU A 90 14.51 6.76 -2.23
C LEU A 90 14.38 5.52 -3.12
N VAL A 91 13.93 4.40 -2.54
CA VAL A 91 13.78 3.14 -3.27
C VAL A 91 12.79 3.31 -4.42
N THR A 92 13.29 3.13 -5.63
CA THR A 92 12.51 3.22 -6.87
C THR A 92 11.63 1.98 -7.06
N PRO A 93 10.59 2.03 -7.91
CA PRO A 93 9.80 0.85 -8.24
C PRO A 93 10.65 -0.28 -8.84
N LEU A 94 11.66 0.07 -9.66
CA LEU A 94 12.56 -0.89 -10.28
C LEU A 94 13.43 -1.61 -9.24
N GLU A 95 14.10 -0.86 -8.37
CA GLU A 95 14.93 -1.44 -7.29
C GLU A 95 14.10 -2.32 -6.36
N PHE A 96 12.84 -1.94 -6.09
CA PHE A 96 11.94 -2.76 -5.30
C PHE A 96 11.66 -4.11 -5.96
N ILE A 97 11.46 -4.15 -7.27
CA ILE A 97 11.22 -5.38 -8.02
C ILE A 97 12.50 -6.24 -8.07
N GLU A 98 13.66 -5.64 -8.32
CA GLU A 98 14.93 -6.35 -8.44
C GLU A 98 15.36 -7.04 -7.13
N ARG A 99 15.08 -6.41 -6.00
CA ARG A 99 15.45 -6.90 -4.67
C ARG A 99 14.25 -7.45 -3.89
N GLN A 100 13.13 -7.67 -4.56
CA GLN A 100 11.91 -8.12 -3.92
C GLN A 100 12.10 -9.50 -3.27
N SER A 101 11.68 -9.65 -2.02
CA SER A 101 11.65 -10.97 -1.38
C SER A 101 10.64 -11.91 -2.06
N GLY A 102 10.73 -13.21 -1.74
CA GLY A 102 9.73 -14.20 -2.17
C GLY A 102 8.29 -13.91 -1.73
N TYR A 103 8.09 -12.98 -0.78
CA TYR A 103 6.78 -12.52 -0.33
C TYR A 103 6.20 -11.39 -1.18
N LYS A 104 6.92 -10.93 -2.21
CA LYS A 104 6.50 -9.87 -3.12
C LYS A 104 6.15 -8.57 -2.36
N ASN A 105 4.94 -8.05 -2.55
CA ASN A 105 4.39 -6.89 -1.84
C ASN A 105 3.50 -7.30 -0.65
N TYR A 106 3.56 -8.55 -0.18
CA TYR A 106 2.76 -9.04 0.94
C TYR A 106 3.56 -9.08 2.23
N CYS A 107 2.89 -8.80 3.34
CA CYS A 107 3.49 -8.86 4.67
C CYS A 107 3.69 -10.33 5.12
N PRO A 108 4.94 -10.83 5.30
CA PRO A 108 5.19 -12.18 5.81
C PRO A 108 4.60 -12.41 7.21
N CYS A 109 4.55 -11.37 8.06
CA CYS A 109 4.01 -11.48 9.41
C CYS A 109 2.50 -11.76 9.40
N CYS A 110 1.74 -11.12 8.50
CA CYS A 110 0.30 -11.37 8.36
C CYS A 110 0.00 -12.81 7.94
N LEU A 111 0.86 -13.37 7.08
CA LEU A 111 0.76 -14.76 6.66
C LEU A 111 1.14 -15.73 7.79
N TYR A 112 2.14 -15.36 8.59
CA TYR A 112 2.56 -16.15 9.74
C TYR A 112 1.48 -16.22 10.84
N PHE A 113 1.00 -15.06 11.30
CA PHE A 113 0.05 -14.99 12.43
C PHE A 113 -1.36 -15.45 12.03
N ASP A 114 -1.91 -14.88 10.96
CA ASP A 114 -3.33 -15.01 10.65
C ASP A 114 -3.61 -15.80 9.37
N ASN A 115 -2.56 -16.29 8.69
CA ASN A 115 -2.68 -16.90 7.36
C ASN A 115 -3.38 -15.99 6.33
N CYS A 116 -3.18 -14.68 6.47
CA CYS A 116 -3.87 -13.67 5.68
C CYS A 116 -2.92 -12.89 4.76
N LEU A 117 -3.44 -12.49 3.60
CA LEU A 117 -2.72 -11.75 2.58
C LEU A 117 -3.01 -10.26 2.72
N ILE A 118 -2.06 -9.52 3.28
CA ILE A 118 -2.11 -8.05 3.34
C ILE A 118 -0.97 -7.51 2.47
N ASP A 119 -1.32 -6.76 1.43
CA ASP A 119 -0.35 -6.14 0.54
C ASP A 119 -0.14 -4.65 0.83
N GLY A 120 0.91 -4.09 0.22
CA GLY A 120 1.17 -2.66 0.23
C GLY A 120 0.34 -1.86 -0.78
N GLY A 121 -0.72 -2.45 -1.36
CA GLY A 121 -1.53 -1.83 -2.40
C GLY A 121 -0.89 -1.78 -3.79
N SER A 122 -1.55 -1.06 -4.70
CA SER A 122 -1.12 -0.84 -6.09
C SER A 122 -1.24 0.65 -6.44
N PRO A 123 -0.12 1.40 -6.57
CA PRO A 123 1.26 0.91 -6.48
C PRO A 123 1.68 0.51 -5.05
N PRO A 124 2.71 -0.35 -4.90
CA PRO A 124 3.24 -0.73 -3.58
C PRO A 124 3.65 0.47 -2.72
N ASP A 125 3.24 0.46 -1.45
CA ASP A 125 3.71 1.39 -0.42
C ASP A 125 5.18 1.07 -0.05
N ARG A 126 6.09 1.86 -0.62
CA ARG A 126 7.53 1.75 -0.40
C ARG A 126 8.00 2.45 0.87
N THR A 127 7.13 3.24 1.52
CA THR A 127 7.47 3.92 2.78
C THR A 127 7.59 2.96 3.96
N ARG A 128 7.08 1.73 3.81
CA ARG A 128 7.11 0.66 4.83
C ARG A 128 7.98 -0.53 4.43
N LEU A 129 8.93 -0.30 3.53
CA LEU A 129 9.90 -1.33 3.21
C LEU A 129 10.94 -1.46 4.31
N LEU A 130 11.21 -2.72 4.67
CA LEU A 130 12.36 -3.11 5.44
C LEU A 130 13.31 -3.89 4.54
N GLN A 131 14.59 -3.59 4.64
CA GLN A 131 15.64 -4.46 4.12
C GLN A 131 16.02 -5.46 5.20
N PHE A 132 16.14 -6.73 4.82
CA PHE A 132 16.86 -7.71 5.62
C PHE A 132 17.74 -8.52 4.68
N ARG A 133 19.05 -8.46 4.92
CA ARG A 133 20.09 -8.94 4.00
C ARG A 133 19.97 -8.29 2.62
N GLU A 134 19.96 -9.07 1.55
CA GLU A 134 19.84 -8.61 0.18
C GLU A 134 18.40 -8.24 -0.22
N TYR A 135 17.38 -8.68 0.52
CA TYR A 135 15.98 -8.59 0.11
C TYR A 135 15.21 -7.43 0.77
N PHE A 136 14.20 -6.95 0.03
CA PHE A 136 13.21 -5.98 0.49
C PHE A 136 11.89 -6.66 0.82
N TYR A 137 11.32 -6.27 1.95
CA TYR A 137 10.08 -6.79 2.51
C TYR A 137 9.11 -5.63 2.74
N PHE A 138 7.90 -5.75 2.20
CA PHE A 138 6.80 -4.92 2.65
C PHE A 138 6.29 -5.43 4.01
N ILE A 139 6.17 -4.53 4.99
CA ILE A 139 5.64 -4.86 6.31
C ILE A 139 4.49 -3.91 6.63
N CYS A 140 3.34 -4.45 7.05
CA CYS A 140 2.22 -3.62 7.45
C CYS A 140 2.52 -2.92 8.79
N SER A 141 1.84 -1.79 9.03
CA SER A 141 2.09 -0.94 10.20
C SER A 141 2.00 -1.66 11.55
N SER A 142 1.16 -2.68 11.68
CA SER A 142 0.99 -3.46 12.91
C SER A 142 2.13 -4.43 13.20
N HIS A 143 2.94 -4.80 12.20
CA HIS A 143 3.93 -5.86 12.32
C HIS A 143 5.39 -5.40 12.16
N THR A 144 5.62 -4.10 12.01
CA THR A 144 6.96 -3.51 11.87
C THR A 144 7.87 -3.92 13.03
N GLU A 145 7.45 -3.69 14.28
CA GLU A 145 8.25 -4.01 15.46
C GLU A 145 8.53 -5.51 15.63
N HIS A 146 7.56 -6.35 15.25
CA HIS A 146 7.74 -7.81 15.27
C HIS A 146 8.84 -8.24 14.29
N PHE A 147 8.80 -7.73 13.07
CA PHE A 147 9.80 -8.07 12.06
C PHE A 147 11.17 -7.49 12.40
N LEU A 148 11.23 -6.29 12.98
CA LEU A 148 12.49 -5.67 13.43
C LEU A 148 13.18 -6.49 14.53
N GLY A 149 12.40 -7.09 15.43
CA GLY A 149 12.93 -7.87 16.55
C GLY A 149 13.47 -9.25 16.16
N ASP A 150 12.76 -9.97 15.28
CA ASP A 150 13.15 -11.33 14.85
C ASP A 150 12.64 -11.62 13.43
N PRO A 151 13.35 -11.16 12.38
CA PRO A 151 12.90 -11.34 11.00
C PRO A 151 12.92 -12.82 10.57
N LEU A 152 13.86 -13.61 11.10
CA LEU A 152 14.05 -15.01 10.73
C LEU A 152 12.80 -15.85 11.03
N ARG A 153 12.09 -15.54 12.13
CA ARG A 153 10.83 -16.20 12.48
C ARG A 153 9.76 -16.15 11.39
N PHE A 154 9.76 -15.10 10.56
CA PHE A 154 8.69 -14.85 9.59
C PHE A 154 9.05 -15.26 8.16
N ILE A 155 10.30 -15.60 7.87
CA ILE A 155 10.80 -15.83 6.51
C ILE A 155 11.37 -17.24 6.30
N SER A 156 11.41 -17.67 5.04
CA SER A 156 12.08 -18.91 4.63
C SER A 156 13.59 -18.88 4.95
N PRO A 157 14.23 -19.99 5.35
CA PRO A 157 13.68 -21.35 5.49
C PRO A 157 13.02 -21.66 6.85
N TYR A 158 13.09 -20.74 7.81
CA TYR A 158 12.63 -20.97 9.18
C TYR A 158 11.10 -20.96 9.31
N ASN A 159 10.42 -20.17 8.48
CA ASN A 159 8.97 -20.19 8.35
C ASN A 159 8.53 -21.04 7.14
N PRO A 160 7.80 -22.15 7.35
CA PRO A 160 7.27 -22.97 6.24
C PRO A 160 6.11 -22.28 5.51
N ARG A 161 5.50 -21.24 6.10
CA ARG A 161 4.43 -20.47 5.45
C ARG A 161 5.04 -19.49 4.45
N GLN A 162 5.11 -19.95 3.21
CA GLN A 162 5.50 -19.14 2.06
C GLN A 162 4.28 -18.54 1.38
N LEU A 163 4.50 -17.46 0.62
CA LEU A 163 3.45 -16.88 -0.20
C LEU A 163 2.93 -17.93 -1.19
N PRO A 164 1.60 -18.15 -1.29
CA PRO A 164 1.05 -19.10 -2.25
C PRO A 164 1.42 -18.74 -3.70
N ASP A 165 1.68 -19.76 -4.53
CA ASP A 165 2.02 -19.59 -5.95
C ASP A 165 1.00 -18.72 -6.70
N GLN A 166 -0.26 -18.88 -6.34
CA GLN A 166 -1.37 -18.11 -6.87
C GLN A 166 -1.97 -17.26 -5.76
N VAL A 167 -1.95 -15.94 -5.96
CA VAL A 167 -2.58 -14.92 -5.11
C VAL A 167 -3.78 -14.33 -5.85
N PRO A 168 -4.81 -13.84 -5.14
CA PRO A 168 -5.96 -13.21 -5.77
C PRO A 168 -5.55 -11.88 -6.40
N VAL A 169 -5.98 -11.64 -7.65
CA VAL A 169 -5.61 -10.45 -8.42
C VAL A 169 -6.86 -9.71 -8.89
N ARG A 170 -6.87 -8.38 -8.74
CA ARG A 170 -7.83 -7.52 -9.44
C ARG A 170 -7.39 -7.34 -10.88
N PRO A 171 -8.18 -7.80 -11.86
CA PRO A 171 -7.79 -7.67 -13.24
C PRO A 171 -7.94 -6.22 -13.71
N ALA A 172 -6.99 -5.72 -14.51
CA ALA A 172 -7.04 -4.37 -15.08
C ALA A 172 -8.20 -4.18 -16.07
N HIS A 173 -8.69 -5.27 -16.65
CA HIS A 173 -9.82 -5.31 -17.56
C HIS A 173 -10.82 -6.38 -17.12
N ILE A 174 -12.06 -6.28 -17.57
CA ILE A 174 -13.09 -7.27 -17.25
C ILE A 174 -12.67 -8.61 -17.88
N PRO A 175 -12.44 -9.66 -17.08
CA PRO A 175 -11.99 -10.94 -17.60
C PRO A 175 -13.10 -11.58 -18.44
N GLN A 176 -12.70 -12.26 -19.52
CA GLN A 176 -13.60 -13.06 -20.35
C GLN A 176 -13.80 -14.43 -19.70
N GLY A 177 -15.02 -14.96 -19.78
CA GLY A 177 -15.39 -16.26 -19.24
C GLY A 177 -16.56 -16.21 -18.27
N ASN A 178 -17.02 -17.39 -17.88
CA ASN A 178 -18.14 -17.53 -16.96
C ASN A 178 -17.70 -17.26 -15.53
N PRO A 179 -18.40 -16.39 -14.79
CA PRO A 179 -18.08 -16.15 -13.39
C PRO A 179 -18.38 -17.39 -12.54
N TYR A 180 -17.56 -17.60 -11.52
CA TYR A 180 -17.78 -18.64 -10.52
C TYR A 180 -19.06 -18.36 -9.72
N SER A 181 -19.78 -19.43 -9.34
CA SER A 181 -21.08 -19.35 -8.66
C SER A 181 -22.06 -18.39 -9.36
N GLU A 182 -22.10 -18.45 -10.70
CA GLU A 182 -22.96 -17.62 -11.56
C GLU A 182 -22.76 -16.11 -11.40
N GLY A 183 -21.66 -15.70 -10.76
CA GLY A 183 -21.35 -14.29 -10.49
C GLY A 183 -21.98 -13.73 -9.23
N ASN A 184 -22.51 -14.57 -8.35
CA ASN A 184 -22.99 -14.17 -7.04
C ASN A 184 -21.84 -14.03 -6.03
N CYS A 185 -22.04 -13.16 -5.04
CA CYS A 185 -21.04 -12.86 -4.02
C CYS A 185 -20.88 -14.03 -3.03
N ILE A 186 -19.79 -14.80 -3.17
CA ILE A 186 -19.50 -15.95 -2.31
C ILE A 186 -19.23 -15.56 -0.85
N VAL A 187 -18.66 -14.37 -0.62
CA VAL A 187 -18.35 -13.88 0.73
C VAL A 187 -19.65 -13.55 1.47
N CYS A 188 -20.54 -12.79 0.82
CA CYS A 188 -21.83 -12.44 1.39
C CYS A 188 -22.65 -13.69 1.71
N TYR A 189 -22.71 -14.67 0.81
CA TYR A 189 -23.36 -15.95 1.07
C TYR A 189 -22.77 -16.65 2.30
N THR A 190 -21.44 -16.82 2.33
CA THR A 190 -20.75 -17.56 3.40
C THR A 190 -20.92 -16.89 4.77
N GLN A 191 -20.84 -15.57 4.83
CA GLN A 191 -20.96 -14.82 6.09
C GLN A 191 -22.40 -14.76 6.61
N ASN A 192 -23.39 -14.89 5.74
CA ASN A 192 -24.80 -14.86 6.11
C ASN A 192 -25.40 -16.25 6.31
N LEU A 193 -24.60 -17.33 6.28
CA LEU A 193 -25.09 -18.66 6.67
C LEU A 193 -25.58 -18.63 8.13
N PRO A 194 -26.74 -19.25 8.45
CA PRO A 194 -27.59 -20.09 7.58
C PRO A 194 -28.71 -19.34 6.84
N ARG A 195 -28.77 -18.00 6.83
CA ARG A 195 -29.86 -17.23 6.20
C ARG A 195 -29.88 -17.27 4.66
N HIS A 196 -28.86 -17.86 4.04
CA HIS A 196 -28.70 -18.00 2.58
C HIS A 196 -28.92 -16.69 1.80
N VAL A 197 -28.32 -15.59 2.28
CA VAL A 197 -28.40 -14.31 1.57
C VAL A 197 -27.49 -14.36 0.34
N ILE A 198 -28.08 -14.17 -0.84
CA ILE A 198 -27.37 -14.18 -2.12
C ILE A 198 -27.54 -12.81 -2.77
N HIS A 199 -26.42 -12.15 -3.06
CA HIS A 199 -26.40 -10.90 -3.81
C HIS A 199 -25.60 -11.07 -5.11
N PRO A 200 -26.11 -10.54 -6.24
CA PRO A 200 -25.39 -10.55 -7.50
C PRO A 200 -24.14 -9.68 -7.38
N GLY A 201 -23.01 -10.20 -7.83
CA GLY A 201 -21.74 -9.48 -7.84
C GLY A 201 -21.59 -8.54 -9.04
N SER A 202 -20.86 -7.44 -8.84
CA SER A 202 -20.57 -6.45 -9.87
C SER A 202 -19.40 -6.87 -10.76
N ARG A 203 -19.45 -6.54 -12.05
CA ARG A 203 -18.31 -6.73 -12.98
C ARG A 203 -17.12 -5.85 -12.61
N LEU A 204 -17.34 -4.73 -11.92
CA LEU A 204 -16.29 -3.82 -11.46
C LEU A 204 -15.58 -4.34 -10.20
N LEU A 205 -16.26 -5.21 -9.44
CA LEU A 205 -15.75 -5.83 -8.22
C LEU A 205 -15.40 -7.28 -8.53
N THR A 206 -14.41 -7.47 -9.40
CA THR A 206 -13.98 -8.78 -9.88
C THR A 206 -12.59 -9.14 -9.34
N VAL A 207 -12.41 -10.40 -8.97
CA VAL A 207 -11.10 -10.98 -8.62
C VAL A 207 -10.89 -12.24 -9.42
N VAL A 208 -9.69 -12.41 -9.97
CA VAL A 208 -9.26 -13.66 -10.59
C VAL A 208 -8.40 -14.42 -9.59
N TYR A 209 -8.76 -15.66 -9.31
CA TYR A 209 -8.03 -16.52 -8.39
C TYR A 209 -8.17 -17.99 -8.80
N ARG A 210 -7.05 -18.70 -8.95
CA ARG A 210 -7.02 -20.12 -9.38
C ARG A 210 -7.86 -20.38 -10.63
N GLU A 211 -7.63 -19.57 -11.67
CA GLU A 211 -8.33 -19.63 -12.97
C GLU A 211 -9.85 -19.41 -12.91
N LYS A 212 -10.38 -19.02 -11.74
CA LYS A 212 -11.79 -18.69 -11.54
C LYS A 212 -11.99 -17.19 -11.42
N ILE A 213 -13.12 -16.73 -11.93
CA ILE A 213 -13.55 -15.33 -11.89
C ILE A 213 -14.58 -15.17 -10.76
N TYR A 214 -14.22 -14.51 -9.67
CA TYR A 214 -15.12 -14.20 -8.56
C TYR A 214 -15.64 -12.77 -8.70
N ARG A 215 -16.92 -12.57 -8.38
CA ARG A 215 -17.56 -11.24 -8.35
C ARG A 215 -18.14 -10.97 -6.98
N PHE A 216 -18.10 -9.71 -6.56
CA PHE A 216 -18.56 -9.29 -5.24
C PHE A 216 -19.60 -8.18 -5.37
N ASP A 217 -20.53 -8.15 -4.43
CA ASP A 217 -21.58 -7.14 -4.32
C ASP A 217 -21.03 -5.80 -3.81
N THR A 218 -20.06 -5.86 -2.90
CA THR A 218 -19.50 -4.71 -2.20
C THR A 218 -17.97 -4.79 -2.11
N GLU A 219 -17.31 -3.62 -2.02
CA GLU A 219 -15.86 -3.53 -1.85
C GLU A 219 -15.36 -4.25 -0.58
N PRO A 220 -16.03 -4.18 0.59
CA PRO A 220 -15.65 -4.97 1.76
C PRO A 220 -15.67 -6.50 1.52
N CYS A 221 -16.65 -7.02 0.77
CA CYS A 221 -16.67 -8.44 0.42
C CYS A 221 -15.46 -8.82 -0.45
N LEU A 222 -15.14 -7.98 -1.43
CA LEU A 222 -13.96 -8.18 -2.27
C LEU A 222 -12.68 -8.16 -1.42
N GLN A 223 -12.51 -7.17 -0.53
CA GLN A 223 -11.33 -7.07 0.34
C GLN A 223 -11.19 -8.26 1.28
N THR A 224 -12.31 -8.76 1.83
CA THR A 224 -12.34 -9.98 2.64
C THR A 224 -11.82 -11.18 1.85
N PHE A 225 -12.26 -11.33 0.60
CA PHE A 225 -11.76 -12.41 -0.26
C PHE A 225 -10.28 -12.24 -0.62
N MET A 226 -9.82 -11.03 -0.94
CA MET A 226 -8.41 -10.76 -1.24
C MET A 226 -7.50 -11.11 -0.06
N ARG A 227 -7.97 -10.85 1.17
CA ARG A 227 -7.24 -11.11 2.40
C ARG A 227 -7.20 -12.60 2.75
N GLU A 228 -8.30 -13.31 2.60
CA GLU A 228 -8.43 -14.72 3.03
C GLU A 228 -9.07 -15.61 1.96
N PRO A 229 -8.46 -15.71 0.76
CA PRO A 229 -9.07 -16.43 -0.36
C PRO A 229 -9.25 -17.92 -0.07
N HIS A 230 -8.42 -18.48 0.81
CA HIS A 230 -8.45 -19.88 1.21
C HIS A 230 -9.73 -20.28 1.95
N LEU A 231 -10.45 -19.33 2.57
CA LEU A 231 -11.72 -19.58 3.26
C LEU A 231 -12.90 -19.75 2.28
N PHE A 232 -12.78 -19.19 1.08
CA PHE A 232 -13.90 -19.07 0.13
C PHE A 232 -13.70 -19.90 -1.15
N PHE A 233 -12.47 -20.21 -1.56
CA PHE A 233 -12.21 -20.82 -2.89
C PHE A 233 -12.90 -22.19 -3.11
N SER A 234 -13.11 -22.94 -2.03
CA SER A 234 -13.74 -24.27 -2.05
C SER A 234 -15.24 -24.23 -1.75
N LYS A 235 -15.80 -23.05 -1.49
CA LYS A 235 -17.23 -22.88 -1.23
C LYS A 235 -18.00 -22.83 -2.55
N VAL A 236 -19.19 -23.40 -2.53
CA VAL A 236 -20.17 -23.35 -3.61
C VAL A 236 -21.46 -22.83 -2.99
N ILE A 237 -22.15 -21.95 -3.70
CA ILE A 237 -23.47 -21.48 -3.29
C ILE A 237 -24.45 -22.62 -3.54
N ASN A 238 -25.07 -23.15 -2.49
CA ASN A 238 -26.14 -24.12 -2.63
C ASN A 238 -27.48 -23.38 -2.64
N TYR A 239 -28.18 -23.45 -3.77
CA TYR A 239 -29.49 -22.81 -3.95
C TYR A 239 -30.64 -23.62 -3.35
N ASP A 240 -30.40 -24.89 -3.03
CA ASP A 240 -31.43 -25.84 -2.57
C ASP A 240 -31.41 -26.06 -1.04
N ASP A 241 -30.53 -25.38 -0.29
CA ASP A 241 -30.45 -25.57 1.16
C ASP A 241 -31.73 -25.03 1.84
N PRO A 242 -32.42 -25.85 2.68
CA PRO A 242 -33.62 -25.43 3.37
C PRO A 242 -33.32 -24.27 4.32
N LEU A 243 -34.16 -23.24 4.30
CA LEU A 243 -34.04 -22.10 5.21
C LEU A 243 -34.05 -22.61 6.66
N PRO A 244 -33.19 -22.05 7.54
CA PRO A 244 -33.18 -22.41 8.95
C PRO A 244 -34.57 -22.14 9.54
N ALA A 245 -35.10 -23.11 10.28
CA ALA A 245 -36.37 -22.96 10.96
C ALA A 245 -36.32 -21.70 11.86
N LEU A 246 -37.26 -20.77 11.66
CA LEU A 246 -37.40 -19.61 12.53
C LEU A 246 -37.58 -20.10 13.97
N ARG A 247 -36.75 -19.60 14.88
CA ARG A 247 -36.90 -19.94 16.30
C ARG A 247 -38.19 -19.26 16.80
N PRO A 248 -38.99 -19.90 17.68
CA PRO A 248 -40.23 -19.32 18.20
C PRO A 248 -40.07 -17.97 18.93
N GLN A 249 -38.84 -17.56 19.23
CA GLN A 249 -38.50 -16.30 19.89
C GLN A 249 -38.40 -15.12 18.91
N ASP A 250 -38.42 -15.39 17.60
CA ASP A 250 -38.32 -14.39 16.53
C ASP A 250 -39.70 -14.14 15.86
N LEU A 251 -40.81 -14.55 16.50
CA LEU A 251 -42.22 -14.34 16.09
C LEU A 251 -42.93 -13.34 17.00
#